data_AF-A0A8H7GB13-F1
#
_entry.id   AF-A0A8H7GB13-F1
#
_cell.length_a   1.000
_cell.length_b   1.000
_cell.length_c   1.000
_cell.angle_alpha   90.00
_cell.angle_beta   90.00
_cell.angle_gamma   90.00
#
_symmetry.space_group_name_H-M   'P 1'
#
loop_
_entity.id
_entity.type
_entity.pdbx_description
1 polymer ?
#
loop_
_entity_poly.entity_id
_entity_poly.type
_entity_poly.pdbx_seq_one_letter_code
_entity_poly.pdbx_strand_id
1 'polypeptide(L)'
;MPLSTYRFEDAMKNMRSVMFHPDRVDYRDRHLAGLEPAHRVAWTHHRQTGILAPFSAKTSHLTEPNRLLFAPDGEWLTLDNADPVEGWDVSAVLASGERHGIHSNDIYGCLFFHIKDEFEEFARRIERFKIDIHLTQFDATALSETISKGLMRPWGPGCFDRIETSNMADYIGPAEIINCWGPLINKHNKHATLLMYFMNWHIHQPRATFASLSEIHAQVLRYPLMTKTAAALGIDLRAIIRDERYGVHSAPLLRIAASMDVFLENSMPFETFLRDNNAIGEAKSRSLRIRTQNKIHTKRFGIPLSMQHLNVPAVTQKEFYNTCEEKNSYLRLH
;
A
#
# COMPACT_ATOMS: atom_id res chain seq x y z
N MET A 1 26.25 6.38 14.39
CA MET A 1 25.53 7.48 13.74
C MET A 1 26.29 8.77 14.01
N PRO A 2 26.56 9.62 13.03
CA PRO A 2 27.04 10.97 13.32
C PRO A 2 26.02 11.68 14.22
N LEU A 3 26.51 12.42 15.21
CA LEU A 3 25.66 13.23 16.07
C LEU A 3 25.00 14.32 15.21
N SER A 4 23.67 14.39 15.22
CA SER A 4 22.92 15.44 14.55
C SER A 4 23.28 16.81 15.13
N THR A 5 23.38 17.82 14.28
CA THR A 5 23.81 19.18 14.67
C THR A 5 22.67 20.21 14.67
N TYR A 6 21.49 19.83 14.20
CA TYR A 6 20.32 20.72 14.08
C TYR A 6 19.54 20.83 15.39
N ARG A 7 18.89 21.97 15.62
CA ARG A 7 18.00 22.19 16.77
C ARG A 7 16.58 21.70 16.48
N PHE A 8 15.78 21.51 17.54
CA PHE A 8 14.38 21.10 17.40
C PHE A 8 13.59 22.08 16.53
N GLU A 9 13.77 23.40 16.73
CA GLU A 9 13.06 24.42 15.97
C GLU A 9 13.39 24.38 14.47
N ASP A 10 14.65 24.12 14.13
CA ASP A 10 15.12 24.00 12.75
C ASP A 10 14.51 22.76 12.08
N ALA A 11 14.52 21.62 12.77
CA ALA A 11 13.89 20.39 12.29
C ALA A 11 12.39 20.58 12.04
N MET A 12 11.67 21.17 12.99
CA MET A 12 10.23 21.41 12.85
C MET A 12 9.91 22.40 11.73
N LYS A 13 10.77 23.40 11.50
CA LYS A 13 10.65 24.31 10.36
C LYS A 13 10.83 23.56 9.04
N ASN A 14 11.86 22.71 8.93
CA ASN A 14 12.13 21.94 7.72
C ASN A 14 11.02 20.92 7.41
N MET A 15 10.53 20.20 8.42
CA MET A 15 9.38 19.30 8.27
C MET A 15 8.17 20.06 7.73
N ARG A 16 7.85 21.23 8.32
CA ARG A 16 6.70 22.04 7.90
C ARG A 16 6.87 22.64 6.51
N SER A 17 8.08 23.02 6.09
CA SER A 17 8.30 23.53 4.73
C SER A 17 8.03 22.47 3.66
N VAL A 18 8.22 21.19 3.98
CA VAL A 18 7.84 20.08 3.10
C VAL A 18 6.34 19.80 3.22
N MET A 19 5.84 19.54 4.43
CA MET A 19 4.44 19.13 4.67
C MET A 19 3.40 20.17 4.27
N PHE A 20 3.76 21.46 4.34
CA PHE A 20 2.88 22.60 4.03
C PHE A 20 3.40 23.44 2.86
N HIS A 21 4.22 22.87 1.97
CA HIS A 21 4.74 23.60 0.82
C HIS A 21 3.58 24.27 0.04
N PRO A 22 3.67 25.57 -0.31
CA PRO A 22 2.56 26.31 -0.93
C PRO A 22 2.09 25.67 -2.24
N ASP A 23 3.02 25.20 -3.07
CA ASP A 23 2.72 24.56 -4.37
C ASP A 23 1.95 23.23 -4.24
N ARG A 24 1.84 22.68 -3.03
CA ARG A 24 1.18 21.39 -2.76
C ARG A 24 -0.22 21.54 -2.18
N VAL A 25 -0.79 22.75 -2.18
CA VAL A 25 -2.12 23.02 -1.62
C VAL A 25 -3.23 22.18 -2.27
N ASP A 26 -3.24 22.06 -3.60
CA ASP A 26 -4.24 21.28 -4.32
C ASP A 26 -4.20 19.79 -3.94
N TYR A 27 -3.00 19.20 -3.78
CA TYR A 27 -2.85 17.82 -3.33
C TYR A 27 -3.41 17.61 -1.92
N ARG A 28 -3.12 18.53 -0.99
CA ARG A 28 -3.65 18.47 0.38
C ARG A 28 -5.17 18.60 0.40
N ASP A 29 -5.72 19.55 -0.33
CA ASP A 29 -7.16 19.80 -0.37
C ASP A 29 -7.93 18.61 -0.96
N ARG A 30 -7.37 17.96 -1.99
CA ARG A 30 -7.94 16.73 -2.57
C ARG A 30 -7.93 15.58 -1.57
N HIS A 31 -6.85 15.39 -0.83
CA HIS A 31 -6.77 14.38 0.21
C HIS A 31 -7.78 14.65 1.33
N LEU A 32 -7.82 15.87 1.87
CA LEU A 32 -8.79 16.29 2.90
C LEU A 32 -10.24 16.14 2.44
N ALA A 33 -10.55 16.38 1.17
CA ALA A 33 -11.88 16.16 0.60
C ALA A 33 -12.30 14.68 0.63
N GLY A 34 -11.33 13.76 0.70
CA GLY A 34 -11.52 12.32 0.88
C GLY A 34 -11.90 11.92 2.29
N LEU A 35 -11.42 12.66 3.30
CA LEU A 35 -11.54 12.31 4.71
C LEU A 35 -12.87 12.74 5.35
N GLU A 36 -13.28 11.98 6.37
CA GLU A 36 -14.33 12.39 7.30
C GLU A 36 -13.92 13.65 8.08
N PRO A 37 -14.87 14.51 8.50
CA PRO A 37 -14.54 15.78 9.17
C PRO A 37 -13.61 15.64 10.37
N ALA A 38 -13.80 14.61 11.21
CA ALA A 38 -12.94 14.38 12.36
C ALA A 38 -11.51 13.93 11.96
N HIS A 39 -11.40 13.04 10.98
CA HIS A 39 -10.10 12.58 10.48
C HIS A 39 -9.30 13.70 9.81
N ARG A 40 -9.96 14.71 9.22
CA ARG A 40 -9.27 15.93 8.73
C ARG A 40 -8.55 16.68 9.86
N VAL A 41 -9.17 16.76 11.03
CA VAL A 41 -8.57 17.41 12.21
C VAL A 41 -7.38 16.60 12.71
N ALA A 42 -7.56 15.27 12.81
CA ALA A 42 -6.51 14.36 13.22
C ALA A 42 -5.29 14.40 12.27
N TRP A 43 -5.53 14.36 10.96
CA TRP A 43 -4.51 14.47 9.90
C TRP A 43 -3.78 15.81 9.96
N THR A 44 -4.54 16.91 10.08
CA THR A 44 -3.95 18.25 10.16
C THR A 44 -3.08 18.39 11.41
N HIS A 45 -3.53 17.86 12.55
CA HIS A 45 -2.76 17.86 13.77
C HIS A 45 -1.44 17.10 13.61
N HIS A 46 -1.49 15.86 13.11
CA HIS A 46 -0.30 15.06 12.85
C HIS A 46 0.69 15.79 11.94
N ARG A 47 0.23 16.42 10.84
CA ARG A 47 1.12 17.17 9.95
C ARG A 47 1.75 18.40 10.59
N GLN A 48 1.06 19.07 11.50
CA GLN A 48 1.58 20.27 12.16
C GLN A 48 2.63 19.95 13.23
N THR A 49 2.45 18.81 13.90
CA THR A 49 3.25 18.42 15.07
C THR A 49 4.29 17.34 14.77
N GLY A 50 4.06 16.49 13.77
CA GLY A 50 4.84 15.27 13.52
C GLY A 50 4.63 14.19 14.58
N ILE A 51 3.64 14.32 15.45
CA ILE A 51 3.44 13.45 16.61
C ILE A 51 2.33 12.45 16.31
N LEU A 52 2.68 11.17 16.39
CA LEU A 52 1.73 10.06 16.38
C LEU A 52 1.38 9.69 17.83
N ALA A 53 0.29 10.28 18.35
CA ALA A 53 -0.23 9.99 19.68
C ALA A 53 -1.72 10.35 19.74
N PRO A 54 -2.49 9.81 20.70
CA PRO A 54 -3.85 10.26 20.95
C PRO A 54 -3.92 11.74 21.33
N PHE A 55 -5.00 12.42 20.97
CA PHE A 55 -5.24 13.83 21.34
C PHE A 55 -5.25 14.07 22.84
N SER A 56 -5.62 13.06 23.64
CA SER A 56 -5.62 13.12 25.10
C SER A 56 -4.22 13.00 25.71
N ALA A 57 -3.20 12.61 24.94
CA ALA A 57 -1.85 12.44 25.43
C ALA A 57 -1.15 13.79 25.67
N LYS A 58 -0.47 13.91 26.81
CA LYS A 58 0.35 15.09 27.12
C LYS A 58 1.66 15.04 26.35
N THR A 59 1.75 15.75 25.23
CA THR A 59 2.92 15.72 24.34
C THR A 59 3.98 16.79 24.64
N SER A 60 3.79 17.62 25.67
CA SER A 60 4.71 18.73 26.00
C SER A 60 6.14 18.33 26.32
N HIS A 61 6.37 17.05 26.64
CA HIS A 61 7.70 16.51 26.94
C HIS A 61 8.46 16.08 25.67
N LEU A 62 7.77 15.94 24.54
CA LEU A 62 8.36 15.59 23.25
C LEU A 62 9.02 16.83 22.65
N THR A 63 10.26 17.07 23.07
CA THR A 63 11.05 18.28 22.74
C THR A 63 12.23 17.97 21.82
N GLU A 64 12.37 16.72 21.40
CA GLU A 64 13.42 16.28 20.48
C GLU A 64 12.80 15.70 19.19
N PRO A 65 13.38 16.01 18.02
CA PRO A 65 12.92 15.45 16.76
C PRO A 65 13.31 13.98 16.66
N ASN A 66 12.45 13.16 16.05
CA ASN A 66 12.79 11.77 15.73
C ASN A 66 13.89 11.73 14.68
N ARG A 67 15.13 11.47 15.10
CA ARG A 67 16.33 11.48 14.24
C ARG A 67 16.30 10.46 13.09
N LEU A 68 15.37 9.51 13.09
CA LEU A 68 15.17 8.58 11.97
C LEU A 68 14.37 9.20 10.81
N LEU A 69 13.71 10.33 11.04
CA LEU A 69 12.93 11.06 10.03
C LEU A 69 13.68 12.26 9.44
N PHE A 70 14.91 12.51 9.90
CA PHE A 70 15.73 13.64 9.46
C PHE A 70 17.13 13.17 9.06
N ALA A 71 17.69 13.82 8.03
CA ALA A 71 19.09 13.67 7.67
C ALA A 71 20.00 14.31 8.75
N PRO A 72 21.31 14.01 8.77
CA PRO A 72 22.23 14.56 9.76
C PRO A 72 22.26 16.10 9.85
N ASP A 73 21.92 16.79 8.76
CA ASP A 73 21.83 18.24 8.64
C ASP A 73 20.44 18.81 9.01
N GLY A 74 19.46 17.96 9.32
CA GLY A 74 18.11 18.34 9.69
C GLY A 74 17.14 18.45 8.51
N GLU A 75 17.52 18.00 7.30
CA GLU A 75 16.58 17.84 6.19
C GLU A 75 15.52 16.79 6.54
N TRP A 76 14.27 17.05 6.20
CA TRP A 76 13.17 16.10 6.39
C TRP A 76 13.21 14.99 5.33
N LEU A 77 13.26 13.73 5.77
CA LEU A 77 13.49 12.58 4.87
C LEU A 77 12.22 11.96 4.28
N THR A 78 11.03 12.40 4.68
CA THR A 78 9.77 11.82 4.18
C THR A 78 9.12 12.69 3.10
N LEU A 79 8.21 12.09 2.35
CA LEU A 79 7.46 12.77 1.30
C LEU A 79 6.43 13.75 1.88
N ASP A 80 6.07 14.75 1.08
CA ASP A 80 5.05 15.72 1.43
C ASP A 80 3.64 15.12 1.50
N ASN A 81 3.42 13.91 0.98
CA ASN A 81 2.18 13.16 1.06
C ASN A 81 2.23 12.00 2.05
N ALA A 82 3.35 11.79 2.76
CA ALA A 82 3.48 10.66 3.68
C ALA A 82 2.43 10.73 4.80
N ASP A 83 1.73 9.61 5.02
CA ASP A 83 0.76 9.44 6.09
C ASP A 83 0.99 8.08 6.77
N PRO A 84 1.24 8.02 8.09
CA PRO A 84 1.48 6.76 8.78
C PRO A 84 0.24 5.85 8.84
N VAL A 85 -0.95 6.34 8.50
CA VAL A 85 -2.15 5.50 8.35
C VAL A 85 -2.10 4.68 7.05
N GLU A 86 -1.42 5.18 6.02
CA GLU A 86 -1.16 4.39 4.81
C GLU A 86 -0.32 3.16 5.17
N GLY A 87 -0.64 2.00 4.60
CA GLY A 87 -0.02 0.71 4.92
C GLY A 87 -0.85 -0.17 5.86
N TRP A 88 -1.89 0.38 6.51
CA TRP A 88 -2.64 -0.32 7.55
C TRP A 88 -4.11 -0.58 7.15
N ASP A 89 -4.65 -1.70 7.64
CA ASP A 89 -6.10 -1.91 7.62
C ASP A 89 -6.75 -0.95 8.63
N VAL A 90 -7.38 0.11 8.13
CA VAL A 90 -8.03 1.13 8.95
C VAL A 90 -9.09 0.50 9.86
N SER A 91 -9.76 -0.57 9.44
CA SER A 91 -10.74 -1.26 10.30
C SER A 91 -10.07 -1.89 11.52
N ALA A 92 -8.89 -2.50 11.35
CA ALA A 92 -8.10 -3.07 12.43
C ALA A 92 -7.49 -1.98 13.34
N VAL A 93 -7.08 -0.85 12.76
CA VAL A 93 -6.60 0.33 13.50
C VAL A 93 -7.70 0.88 14.41
N LEU A 94 -8.88 1.13 13.86
CA LEU A 94 -10.03 1.64 14.61
C LEU A 94 -10.44 0.66 15.72
N ALA A 95 -10.43 -0.65 15.44
CA ALA A 95 -10.74 -1.68 16.42
C ALA A 95 -9.68 -1.77 17.54
N SER A 96 -8.39 -1.49 17.27
CA SER A 96 -7.38 -1.37 18.32
C SER A 96 -7.64 -0.14 19.19
N GLY A 97 -7.89 1.02 18.57
CA GLY A 97 -8.23 2.23 19.31
C GLY A 97 -9.42 2.02 20.25
N GLU A 98 -10.50 1.39 19.78
CA GLU A 98 -11.67 1.08 20.61
C GLU A 98 -11.32 0.24 21.85
N ARG A 99 -10.48 -0.80 21.70
CA ARG A 99 -10.03 -1.63 22.83
C ARG A 99 -9.24 -0.83 23.87
N HIS A 100 -8.55 0.22 23.44
CA HIS A 100 -7.78 1.13 24.30
C HIS A 100 -8.57 2.39 24.70
N GLY A 101 -9.87 2.44 24.44
CA GLY A 101 -10.75 3.55 24.82
C GLY A 101 -10.56 4.82 23.98
N ILE A 102 -9.93 4.72 22.81
CA ILE A 102 -9.77 5.82 21.86
C ILE A 102 -10.95 5.82 20.88
N HIS A 103 -11.59 6.98 20.76
CA HIS A 103 -12.68 7.16 19.81
C HIS A 103 -12.14 7.14 18.38
N SER A 104 -12.90 6.54 17.46
CA SER A 104 -12.55 6.46 16.02
C SER A 104 -12.19 7.80 15.35
N ASN A 105 -12.67 8.91 15.90
CA ASN A 105 -12.43 10.25 15.39
C ASN A 105 -10.96 10.67 15.52
N ASP A 106 -10.25 10.06 16.47
CA ASP A 106 -8.81 10.19 16.68
C ASP A 106 -8.10 9.02 16.00
N ILE A 107 -8.16 8.96 14.67
CA ILE A 107 -7.58 7.87 13.87
C ILE A 107 -6.07 7.68 14.12
N TYR A 108 -5.34 8.76 14.41
CA TYR A 108 -3.91 8.70 14.75
C TYR A 108 -3.67 8.19 16.17
N GLY A 109 -4.56 8.50 17.12
CA GLY A 109 -4.58 7.86 18.43
C GLY A 109 -4.92 6.37 18.34
N CYS A 110 -5.87 5.98 17.50
CA CYS A 110 -6.16 4.57 17.21
C CYS A 110 -4.92 3.87 16.62
N LEU A 111 -4.25 4.51 15.66
CA LEU A 111 -3.03 4.00 15.03
C LEU A 111 -1.88 3.85 16.03
N PHE A 112 -1.71 4.80 16.94
CA PHE A 112 -0.70 4.73 18.00
C PHE A 112 -0.83 3.43 18.80
N PHE A 113 -2.05 3.10 19.26
CA PHE A 113 -2.29 1.88 20.01
C PHE A 113 -2.22 0.63 19.13
N HIS A 114 -2.64 0.71 17.87
CA HIS A 114 -2.49 -0.39 16.92
C HIS A 114 -1.02 -0.78 16.75
N ILE A 115 -0.14 0.19 16.47
CA ILE A 115 1.29 -0.04 16.33
C ILE A 115 1.90 -0.56 17.64
N LYS A 116 1.45 -0.03 18.78
CA LYS A 116 1.89 -0.52 20.09
C LYS A 116 1.51 -1.99 20.31
N ASP A 117 0.28 -2.38 19.99
CA ASP A 117 -0.18 -3.77 20.05
C ASP A 117 0.69 -4.68 19.14
N GLU A 118 0.98 -4.23 17.91
CA GLU A 118 1.82 -4.97 16.96
C GLU A 118 3.26 -5.14 17.45
N PHE A 119 3.86 -4.09 18.04
CA PHE A 119 5.20 -4.20 18.62
C PHE A 119 5.26 -5.08 19.85
N GLU A 120 4.24 -5.06 20.71
CA GLU A 120 4.15 -5.97 21.86
C GLU A 120 4.04 -7.42 21.41
N GLU A 121 3.19 -7.72 20.43
CA GLU A 121 3.07 -9.07 19.87
C GLU A 121 4.37 -9.48 19.16
N PHE A 122 5.01 -8.58 18.42
CA PHE A 122 6.31 -8.85 17.80
C PHE A 122 7.39 -9.22 18.83
N ALA A 123 7.51 -8.45 19.91
CA ALA A 123 8.45 -8.74 21.00
C ALA A 123 8.15 -10.10 21.63
N ARG A 124 6.88 -10.39 21.94
CA ARG A 124 6.46 -11.70 22.47
C ARG A 124 6.80 -12.85 21.52
N ARG A 125 6.69 -12.65 20.21
CA ARG A 125 7.02 -13.66 19.20
C ARG A 125 8.51 -13.90 19.10
N ILE A 126 9.33 -12.84 19.13
CA ILE A 126 10.79 -12.98 19.15
C ILE A 126 11.25 -13.76 20.39
N GLU A 127 10.67 -13.49 21.55
CA GLU A 127 11.02 -14.23 22.77
C GLU A 127 10.59 -15.71 22.72
N ARG A 128 9.44 -15.99 22.10
CA ARG A 128 8.86 -17.34 22.05
C ARG A 128 9.47 -18.22 20.96
N PHE A 129 9.78 -17.65 19.80
CA PHE A 129 10.20 -18.38 18.62
C PHE A 129 11.69 -18.21 18.37
N LYS A 130 12.31 -19.19 17.72
CA LYS A 130 13.70 -19.07 17.25
C LYS A 130 13.69 -18.26 15.97
N ILE A 131 13.90 -16.95 16.11
CA ILE A 131 13.91 -15.99 15.00
C ILE A 131 15.32 -15.40 14.89
N ASP A 132 15.96 -15.64 13.75
CA ASP A 132 17.21 -14.98 13.37
C ASP A 132 16.90 -13.96 12.27
N ILE A 133 17.20 -12.68 12.52
CA ILE A 133 16.96 -11.59 11.57
C ILE A 133 18.29 -11.21 10.92
N HIS A 134 18.33 -11.28 9.60
CA HIS A 134 19.51 -10.93 8.81
C HIS A 134 19.18 -9.79 7.85
N LEU A 135 19.96 -8.72 7.92
CA LEU A 135 19.84 -7.56 7.05
C LEU A 135 21.04 -7.51 6.10
N THR A 136 20.77 -7.22 4.82
CA THR A 136 21.79 -7.07 3.78
C THR A 136 21.45 -5.88 2.90
N GLN A 137 22.47 -5.29 2.30
CA GLN A 137 22.36 -4.16 1.37
C GLN A 137 22.65 -4.57 -0.08
N PHE A 138 22.77 -5.89 -0.35
CA PHE A 138 22.97 -6.37 -1.71
C PHE A 138 21.74 -6.11 -2.57
N ASP A 139 22.00 -5.81 -3.84
CA ASP A 139 20.96 -5.90 -4.86
C ASP A 139 20.30 -7.28 -4.81
N ALA A 140 18.99 -7.33 -4.93
CA ALA A 140 18.23 -8.56 -4.73
C ALA A 140 18.54 -9.64 -5.78
N THR A 141 18.88 -9.27 -7.02
CA THR A 141 19.32 -10.26 -8.03
C THR A 141 20.70 -10.81 -7.68
N ALA A 142 21.64 -9.93 -7.32
CA ALA A 142 22.98 -10.32 -6.88
C ALA A 142 22.96 -11.18 -5.60
N LEU A 143 22.05 -10.86 -4.67
CA LEU A 143 21.83 -11.63 -3.46
C LEU A 143 21.34 -13.04 -3.80
N SER A 144 20.34 -13.15 -4.67
CA SER A 144 19.79 -14.45 -5.08
C SER A 144 20.85 -15.33 -5.76
N GLU A 145 21.71 -14.75 -6.59
CA GLU A 145 22.82 -15.44 -7.24
C GLU A 145 23.87 -15.90 -6.22
N THR A 146 24.22 -15.03 -5.26
CA THR A 146 25.19 -15.33 -4.20
C THR A 146 24.71 -16.49 -3.31
N ILE A 147 23.43 -16.50 -2.95
CA ILE A 147 22.80 -17.61 -2.19
C ILE A 147 22.76 -18.88 -3.05
N SER A 148 22.38 -18.77 -4.33
CA SER A 148 22.33 -19.91 -5.26
C SER A 148 23.68 -20.58 -5.44
N LYS A 149 24.77 -19.81 -5.41
CA LYS A 149 26.16 -20.32 -5.49
C LYS A 149 26.68 -20.85 -4.14
N GLY A 150 25.89 -20.78 -3.06
CA GLY A 150 26.30 -21.22 -1.71
C GLY A 150 27.37 -20.33 -1.07
N LEU A 151 27.51 -19.09 -1.55
CA LEU A 151 28.53 -18.14 -1.06
C LEU A 151 28.08 -17.34 0.17
N MET A 152 26.79 -17.44 0.54
CA MET A 152 26.24 -16.76 1.71
C MET A 152 25.63 -17.77 2.68
N ARG A 153 26.46 -18.29 3.60
CA ARG A 153 26.00 -19.18 4.66
C ARG A 153 25.18 -18.41 5.71
N PRO A 154 24.17 -19.03 6.35
CA PRO A 154 23.79 -20.45 6.27
C PRO A 154 22.88 -20.80 5.09
N TRP A 155 22.58 -19.86 4.20
CA TRP A 155 21.64 -20.06 3.10
C TRP A 155 22.26 -20.80 1.91
N GLY A 156 21.38 -21.42 1.12
CA GLY A 156 21.73 -22.12 -0.11
C GLY A 156 20.52 -22.33 -1.02
N PRO A 157 20.68 -23.03 -2.14
CA PRO A 157 19.58 -23.40 -3.03
C PRO A 157 18.46 -24.12 -2.27
N GLY A 158 17.21 -23.79 -2.59
CA GLY A 158 16.05 -24.45 -2.01
C GLY A 158 15.86 -24.29 -0.50
N CYS A 159 16.46 -23.28 0.15
CA CYS A 159 16.37 -23.12 1.60
C CYS A 159 15.16 -22.31 2.10
N PHE A 160 14.37 -21.68 1.21
CA PHE A 160 13.25 -20.83 1.63
C PHE A 160 11.89 -21.49 1.39
N ASP A 161 11.10 -21.61 2.45
CA ASP A 161 9.68 -21.97 2.32
C ASP A 161 8.82 -20.79 1.81
N ARG A 162 9.29 -19.55 2.00
CA ARG A 162 8.53 -18.37 1.58
C ARG A 162 9.49 -17.27 1.15
N ILE A 163 9.27 -16.77 -0.05
CA ILE A 163 9.98 -15.63 -0.61
C ILE A 163 8.94 -14.58 -0.96
N GLU A 164 9.12 -13.36 -0.48
CA GLU A 164 8.33 -12.18 -0.81
C GLU A 164 9.29 -11.18 -1.45
N THR A 165 8.93 -10.66 -2.62
CA THR A 165 9.83 -9.82 -3.45
C THR A 165 9.30 -8.41 -3.62
N SER A 166 8.32 -8.01 -2.82
CA SER A 166 7.63 -6.72 -2.93
C SER A 166 7.26 -6.39 -4.38
N ASN A 167 7.38 -5.13 -4.77
CA ASN A 167 7.09 -4.61 -6.10
C ASN A 167 8.25 -4.78 -7.11
N MET A 168 9.26 -5.58 -6.81
CA MET A 168 10.41 -5.72 -7.71
C MET A 168 10.02 -6.20 -9.13
N ALA A 169 8.97 -7.01 -9.22
CA ALA A 169 8.50 -7.54 -10.50
C ALA A 169 7.97 -6.45 -11.46
N ASP A 170 7.62 -5.26 -10.96
CA ASP A 170 7.26 -4.12 -11.79
C ASP A 170 8.48 -3.48 -12.48
N TYR A 171 9.68 -3.61 -11.91
CA TYR A 171 10.89 -2.93 -12.39
C TYR A 171 11.79 -3.84 -13.23
N ILE A 172 12.02 -5.07 -12.79
CA ILE A 172 12.88 -6.02 -13.51
C ILE A 172 12.09 -7.12 -14.23
N GLY A 173 10.77 -7.13 -14.07
CA GLY A 173 9.88 -8.07 -14.72
C GLY A 173 9.67 -9.37 -13.92
N PRO A 174 8.47 -9.98 -14.02
CA PRO A 174 8.16 -11.21 -13.30
C PRO A 174 9.01 -12.41 -13.72
N ALA A 175 9.37 -12.55 -14.99
CA ALA A 175 10.23 -13.65 -15.43
C ALA A 175 11.61 -13.60 -14.76
N GLU A 176 12.23 -12.42 -14.64
CA GLU A 176 13.55 -12.31 -14.02
C GLU A 176 13.49 -12.65 -12.52
N ILE A 177 12.44 -12.21 -11.82
CA ILE A 177 12.22 -12.57 -10.42
C ILE A 177 12.11 -14.09 -10.25
N ILE A 178 11.37 -14.76 -11.15
CA ILE A 178 11.21 -16.22 -11.13
C ILE A 178 12.54 -16.92 -11.40
N ASN A 179 13.29 -16.42 -12.37
CA ASN A 179 14.60 -16.93 -12.76
C ASN A 179 15.60 -16.87 -11.58
N CYS A 180 15.66 -15.71 -10.91
CA CYS A 180 16.55 -15.43 -9.79
C CYS A 180 16.14 -16.16 -8.49
N TRP A 181 14.88 -16.01 -8.07
CA TRP A 181 14.42 -16.43 -6.74
C TRP A 181 13.72 -17.79 -6.74
N GLY A 182 13.16 -18.23 -7.86
CA GLY A 182 12.52 -19.53 -7.99
C GLY A 182 13.40 -20.72 -7.59
N PRO A 183 14.70 -20.76 -7.97
CA PRO A 183 15.62 -21.83 -7.53
C PRO A 183 15.86 -21.90 -6.02
N LEU A 184 15.60 -20.81 -5.29
CA LEU A 184 15.82 -20.73 -3.85
C LEU A 184 14.63 -21.26 -3.03
N ILE A 185 13.51 -21.57 -3.69
CA ILE A 185 12.32 -22.16 -3.06
C ILE A 185 12.56 -23.61 -2.68
N ASN A 186 12.16 -23.96 -1.47
CA ASN A 186 12.17 -25.32 -0.95
C ASN A 186 11.16 -26.21 -1.70
N LYS A 187 11.65 -26.92 -2.72
CA LYS A 187 10.86 -27.83 -3.55
C LYS A 187 10.33 -29.06 -2.79
N HIS A 188 10.88 -29.37 -1.61
CA HIS A 188 10.38 -30.47 -0.78
C HIS A 188 9.14 -30.08 0.02
N ASN A 189 8.89 -28.79 0.21
CA ASN A 189 7.71 -28.28 0.88
C ASN A 189 6.64 -27.88 -0.15
N LYS A 190 5.57 -28.68 -0.23
CA LYS A 190 4.41 -28.40 -1.13
C LYS A 190 3.69 -27.07 -0.84
N HIS A 191 3.96 -26.45 0.31
CA HIS A 191 3.41 -25.16 0.70
C HIS A 191 4.34 -23.99 0.37
N ALA A 192 5.56 -24.28 -0.07
CA ALA A 192 6.54 -23.25 -0.37
C ALA A 192 6.06 -22.32 -1.49
N THR A 193 6.49 -21.06 -1.47
CA THR A 193 5.92 -20.05 -2.37
C THR A 193 6.81 -18.85 -2.65
N LEU A 194 6.68 -18.32 -3.87
CA LEU A 194 7.13 -16.99 -4.26
C LEU A 194 5.92 -16.05 -4.35
N LEU A 195 5.97 -14.96 -3.59
CA LEU A 195 4.99 -13.89 -3.59
C LEU A 195 5.57 -12.69 -4.31
N MET A 196 4.82 -12.19 -5.30
CA MET A 196 5.16 -11.00 -6.06
C MET A 196 4.00 -10.02 -5.99
N TYR A 197 4.32 -8.77 -5.74
CA TYR A 197 3.37 -7.67 -5.67
C TYR A 197 3.55 -6.78 -6.91
N PHE A 198 2.44 -6.28 -7.46
CA PHE A 198 2.43 -5.45 -8.67
C PHE A 198 1.69 -4.15 -8.39
N MET A 199 2.47 -3.10 -8.20
CA MET A 199 2.05 -1.73 -7.99
C MET A 199 1.84 -1.02 -9.35
N ASN A 200 2.76 -1.21 -10.29
CA ASN A 200 2.88 -0.36 -11.49
C ASN A 200 2.55 -1.05 -12.82
N TRP A 201 2.25 -2.35 -12.82
CA TRP A 201 1.93 -3.11 -14.04
C TRP A 201 0.89 -2.46 -14.97
N HIS A 202 -0.07 -1.74 -14.39
CA HIS A 202 -1.18 -1.11 -15.10
C HIS A 202 -0.76 0.11 -15.93
N ILE A 203 0.41 0.69 -15.67
CA ILE A 203 0.91 1.90 -16.37
C ILE A 203 1.18 1.60 -17.85
N HIS A 204 1.69 0.41 -18.15
CA HIS A 204 2.11 0.03 -19.50
C HIS A 204 1.20 -1.00 -20.17
N GLN A 205 0.19 -1.50 -19.46
CA GLN A 205 -0.70 -2.53 -19.97
C GLN A 205 -1.98 -1.91 -20.57
N PRO A 206 -2.24 -2.07 -21.87
CA PRO A 206 -3.49 -1.63 -22.47
C PRO A 206 -4.70 -2.23 -21.76
N ARG A 207 -5.74 -1.40 -21.57
CA ARG A 207 -7.00 -1.74 -20.92
C ARG A 207 -6.89 -2.04 -19.42
N ALA A 208 -5.75 -1.80 -18.78
CA ALA A 208 -5.59 -2.01 -17.33
C ALA A 208 -6.24 -0.91 -16.48
N THR A 209 -6.39 0.30 -17.05
CA THR A 209 -7.06 1.46 -16.45
C THR A 209 -8.15 2.00 -17.37
N PHE A 210 -9.09 2.77 -16.82
CA PHE A 210 -10.14 3.42 -17.58
C PHE A 210 -9.57 4.34 -18.67
N ALA A 211 -8.49 5.07 -18.36
CA ALA A 211 -7.81 5.96 -19.29
C ALA A 211 -7.17 5.22 -20.48
N SER A 212 -6.84 3.94 -20.32
CA SER A 212 -6.25 3.10 -21.37
C SER A 212 -7.28 2.35 -22.23
N LEU A 213 -8.57 2.54 -21.99
CA LEU A 213 -9.63 1.92 -22.79
C LEU A 213 -9.79 2.62 -24.14
N SER A 214 -10.22 1.88 -25.17
CA SER A 214 -10.67 2.52 -26.41
C SER A 214 -11.94 3.33 -26.18
N GLU A 215 -12.16 4.35 -27.00
CA GLU A 215 -13.29 5.28 -26.85
C GLU A 215 -14.65 4.56 -26.74
N ILE A 216 -14.86 3.52 -27.56
CA ILE A 216 -16.09 2.72 -27.53
C ILE A 216 -16.28 2.03 -26.18
N HIS A 217 -15.23 1.41 -25.64
CA HIS A 217 -15.30 0.75 -24.32
C HIS A 217 -15.48 1.77 -23.19
N ALA A 218 -14.77 2.90 -23.27
CA ALA A 218 -14.88 3.96 -22.29
C ALA A 218 -16.30 4.53 -22.24
N GLN A 219 -16.95 4.76 -23.39
CA GLN A 219 -18.34 5.24 -23.47
C GLN A 219 -19.32 4.28 -22.80
N VAL A 220 -19.19 2.97 -23.06
CA VAL A 220 -20.08 1.96 -22.46
C VAL A 220 -19.87 1.83 -20.95
N LEU A 221 -18.63 1.90 -20.47
CA LEU A 221 -18.30 1.65 -19.07
C LEU A 221 -18.35 2.89 -18.18
N ARG A 222 -18.29 4.10 -18.74
CA ARG A 222 -18.20 5.37 -17.97
C ARG A 222 -19.32 5.50 -16.94
N TYR A 223 -20.57 5.45 -17.39
CA TYR A 223 -21.71 5.68 -16.50
C TYR A 223 -21.88 4.57 -15.43
N PRO A 224 -21.79 3.26 -15.77
CA PRO A 224 -21.78 2.20 -14.76
C PRO A 224 -20.68 2.35 -13.71
N LEU A 225 -19.44 2.63 -14.13
CA LEU A 225 -18.30 2.80 -13.22
C LEU A 225 -18.47 4.03 -12.34
N MET A 226 -18.86 5.18 -12.91
CA MET A 226 -19.13 6.39 -12.14
C MET A 226 -20.23 6.15 -11.11
N THR A 227 -21.32 5.47 -11.48
CA THR A 227 -22.44 5.17 -10.58
C THR A 227 -21.99 4.29 -9.40
N LYS A 228 -21.26 3.21 -9.68
CA LYS A 228 -20.76 2.30 -8.64
C LYS A 228 -19.76 2.99 -7.73
N THR A 229 -18.87 3.80 -8.30
CA THR A 229 -17.86 4.57 -7.56
C THR A 229 -18.51 5.63 -6.67
N ALA A 230 -19.49 6.37 -7.21
CA ALA A 230 -20.23 7.38 -6.46
C ALA A 230 -20.97 6.76 -5.26
N ALA A 231 -21.61 5.60 -5.46
CA ALA A 231 -22.26 4.86 -4.38
C ALA A 231 -21.26 4.45 -3.28
N ALA A 232 -20.08 3.93 -3.65
CA ALA A 232 -19.04 3.57 -2.69
C ALA A 232 -18.43 4.79 -1.97
N LEU A 233 -18.46 5.98 -2.59
CA LEU A 233 -18.00 7.23 -1.99
C LEU A 233 -19.09 7.95 -1.18
N GLY A 234 -20.35 7.48 -1.21
CA GLY A 234 -21.49 8.19 -0.61
C GLY A 234 -21.85 9.49 -1.34
N ILE A 235 -21.58 9.57 -2.64
CA ILE A 235 -21.79 10.75 -3.47
C ILE A 235 -23.08 10.59 -4.29
N ASP A 236 -23.97 11.59 -4.23
CA ASP A 236 -25.15 11.65 -5.12
C ASP A 236 -24.76 12.14 -6.52
N LEU A 237 -24.42 11.18 -7.39
CA LEU A 237 -24.05 11.46 -8.77
C LEU A 237 -25.17 12.17 -9.56
N ARG A 238 -26.44 11.88 -9.28
CA ARG A 238 -27.55 12.49 -10.02
C ARG A 238 -27.73 13.96 -9.64
N ALA A 239 -27.58 14.28 -8.36
CA ALA A 239 -27.59 15.67 -7.89
C ALA A 239 -26.45 16.46 -8.53
N ILE A 240 -25.25 15.90 -8.60
CA ILE A 240 -24.07 16.54 -9.22
C ILE A 240 -24.30 16.81 -10.71
N ILE A 241 -24.76 15.82 -11.47
CA ILE A 241 -24.97 15.98 -12.92
C ILE A 241 -26.03 17.05 -13.24
N ARG A 242 -27.01 17.24 -12.37
CA ARG A 242 -28.12 18.19 -12.57
C ARG A 242 -27.79 19.61 -12.13
N ASP A 243 -26.86 19.79 -11.20
CA ASP A 243 -26.52 21.10 -10.65
C ASP A 243 -25.36 21.70 -11.43
N GLU A 244 -25.68 22.72 -12.25
CA GLU A 244 -24.75 23.42 -13.13
C GLU A 244 -23.57 24.08 -12.39
N ARG A 245 -23.63 24.21 -11.06
CA ARG A 245 -22.51 24.70 -10.25
C ARG A 245 -21.36 23.70 -10.17
N TYR A 246 -21.63 22.41 -10.41
CA TYR A 246 -20.57 21.40 -10.44
C TYR A 246 -19.93 21.34 -11.83
N GLY A 247 -18.78 21.99 -11.97
CA GLY A 247 -17.92 21.80 -13.12
C GLY A 247 -17.27 20.41 -13.14
N VAL A 248 -16.70 20.02 -14.29
CA VAL A 248 -15.95 18.77 -14.49
C VAL A 248 -14.75 18.60 -13.53
N HIS A 249 -14.30 19.69 -12.92
CA HIS A 249 -13.21 19.73 -11.94
C HIS A 249 -13.70 19.84 -10.48
N SER A 250 -14.99 19.63 -10.23
CA SER A 250 -15.50 19.63 -8.85
C SER A 250 -14.90 18.48 -8.03
N ALA A 251 -14.67 18.72 -6.74
CA ALA A 251 -14.06 17.72 -5.86
C ALA A 251 -14.79 16.35 -5.87
N PRO A 252 -16.14 16.28 -5.88
CA PRO A 252 -16.84 14.99 -5.99
C PRO A 252 -16.54 14.25 -7.29
N LEU A 253 -16.50 14.94 -8.44
CA LEU A 253 -16.20 14.31 -9.73
C LEU A 253 -14.75 13.87 -9.83
N LEU A 254 -13.81 14.65 -9.29
CA LEU A 254 -12.40 14.27 -9.21
C LEU A 254 -12.20 13.02 -8.33
N ARG A 255 -12.91 12.92 -7.21
CA ARG A 255 -12.88 11.73 -6.34
C ARG A 255 -13.43 10.49 -7.02
N ILE A 256 -14.54 10.64 -7.75
CA ILE A 256 -15.09 9.57 -8.58
C ILE A 256 -14.04 9.14 -9.61
N ALA A 257 -13.53 10.06 -10.42
CA ALA A 257 -12.54 9.77 -11.47
C ALA A 257 -11.28 9.06 -10.91
N ALA A 258 -10.76 9.53 -9.77
CA ALA A 258 -9.56 8.96 -9.14
C ALA A 258 -9.74 7.53 -8.64
N SER A 259 -11.00 7.11 -8.41
CA SER A 259 -11.37 5.82 -7.79
C SER A 259 -12.06 4.84 -8.74
N MET A 260 -12.40 5.26 -9.96
CA MET A 260 -13.14 4.44 -10.93
C MET A 260 -12.44 3.11 -11.26
N ASP A 261 -11.10 3.13 -11.31
CA ASP A 261 -10.31 1.93 -11.61
C ASP A 261 -10.44 0.83 -10.54
N VAL A 262 -10.87 1.15 -9.31
CA VAL A 262 -11.18 0.15 -8.27
C VAL A 262 -12.32 -0.78 -8.70
N PHE A 263 -13.23 -0.29 -9.54
CA PHE A 263 -14.40 -1.05 -10.01
C PHE A 263 -14.28 -1.51 -11.46
N LEU A 264 -13.17 -1.22 -12.13
CA LEU A 264 -12.87 -1.72 -13.46
C LEU A 264 -12.41 -3.18 -13.38
N GLU A 265 -13.01 -4.08 -14.15
CA GLU A 265 -12.48 -5.43 -14.33
C GLU A 265 -11.19 -5.34 -15.15
N ASN A 266 -10.06 -5.73 -14.55
CA ASN A 266 -8.76 -5.72 -15.20
C ASN A 266 -7.99 -7.05 -15.06
N SER A 267 -8.67 -8.16 -14.74
CA SER A 267 -8.03 -9.48 -14.62
C SER A 267 -7.46 -9.96 -15.95
N MET A 268 -8.20 -9.79 -17.04
CA MET A 268 -7.74 -10.20 -18.38
C MET A 268 -6.50 -9.41 -18.86
N PRO A 269 -6.47 -8.06 -18.74
CA PRO A 269 -5.26 -7.27 -18.93
C PRO A 269 -4.09 -7.76 -18.06
N PHE A 270 -4.32 -8.09 -16.80
CA PHE A 270 -3.26 -8.59 -15.91
C PHE A 270 -2.71 -9.95 -16.37
N GLU A 271 -3.57 -10.90 -16.74
CA GLU A 271 -3.13 -12.19 -17.29
C GLU A 271 -2.35 -12.03 -18.59
N THR A 272 -2.71 -11.04 -19.40
CA THR A 272 -1.98 -10.69 -20.63
C THR A 272 -0.60 -10.15 -20.29
N PHE A 273 -0.52 -9.20 -19.34
CA PHE A 273 0.75 -8.67 -18.83
C PHE A 273 1.71 -9.79 -18.39
N LEU A 274 1.21 -10.79 -17.65
CA LEU A 274 2.05 -11.92 -17.20
C LEU A 274 2.52 -12.83 -18.33
N ARG A 275 1.70 -12.98 -19.38
CA ARG A 275 2.06 -13.75 -20.56
C ARG A 275 3.12 -13.02 -21.37
N ASP A 276 2.91 -11.73 -21.62
CA ASP A 276 3.80 -10.89 -22.42
C ASP A 276 5.17 -10.73 -21.74
N ASN A 277 5.20 -10.77 -20.40
CA ASN A 277 6.43 -10.78 -19.60
C ASN A 277 6.98 -12.20 -19.31
N ASN A 278 6.54 -13.22 -20.05
CA ASN A 278 6.99 -14.62 -19.95
C ASN A 278 6.95 -15.24 -18.54
N ALA A 279 6.12 -14.73 -17.62
CA ALA A 279 6.06 -15.22 -16.24
C ALA A 279 5.61 -16.69 -16.20
N ILE A 280 4.67 -17.07 -17.06
CA ILE A 280 4.13 -18.43 -17.13
C ILE A 280 5.17 -19.41 -17.69
N GLY A 281 5.92 -19.00 -18.71
CA GLY A 281 6.97 -19.82 -19.32
C GLY A 281 8.11 -20.06 -18.34
N GLU A 282 8.56 -19.00 -17.69
CA GLU A 282 9.66 -19.08 -16.72
C GLU A 282 9.26 -19.83 -15.44
N ALA A 283 8.02 -19.68 -14.97
CA ALA A 283 7.53 -20.52 -13.86
C ALA A 283 7.63 -22.01 -14.22
N LYS A 284 7.16 -22.39 -15.42
CA LYS A 284 7.23 -23.79 -15.88
C LYS A 284 8.67 -24.30 -16.00
N SER A 285 9.58 -23.49 -16.56
CA SER A 285 11.00 -23.88 -16.69
C SER A 285 11.65 -24.14 -15.32
N ARG A 286 11.22 -23.44 -14.28
CA ARG A 286 11.68 -23.60 -12.89
C ARG A 286 10.94 -24.66 -12.08
N SER A 287 10.02 -25.40 -12.71
CA SER A 287 9.13 -26.37 -12.06
C SER A 287 8.18 -25.73 -11.03
N LEU A 288 7.82 -24.47 -11.28
CA LEU A 288 6.83 -23.71 -10.53
C LEU A 288 5.52 -23.61 -11.32
N ARG A 289 4.43 -23.33 -10.62
CA ARG A 289 3.07 -23.17 -11.13
C ARG A 289 2.47 -21.88 -10.60
N ILE A 290 1.97 -21.05 -11.51
CA ILE A 290 1.13 -19.90 -11.16
C ILE A 290 -0.20 -20.38 -10.58
N ARG A 291 -0.60 -19.84 -9.43
CA ARG A 291 -1.92 -20.16 -8.87
C ARG A 291 -3.01 -19.34 -9.53
N THR A 292 -4.13 -20.01 -9.81
CA THR A 292 -5.38 -19.37 -10.26
C THR A 292 -6.17 -18.74 -9.12
N GLN A 293 -6.01 -19.26 -7.89
CA GLN A 293 -6.62 -18.72 -6.68
C GLN A 293 -5.58 -18.52 -5.59
N ASN A 294 -5.58 -17.35 -4.96
CA ASN A 294 -4.68 -17.01 -3.87
C ASN A 294 -5.14 -17.67 -2.57
N LYS A 295 -4.20 -17.89 -1.64
CA LYS A 295 -4.48 -18.47 -0.31
C LYS A 295 -3.78 -17.73 0.84
N ILE A 296 -3.09 -16.63 0.53
CA ILE A 296 -2.30 -15.87 1.50
C ILE A 296 -2.67 -14.39 1.42
N HIS A 297 -2.58 -13.78 0.23
CA HIS A 297 -3.01 -12.41 -0.01
C HIS A 297 -4.12 -12.36 -1.05
N THR A 298 -4.98 -11.34 -0.95
CA THR A 298 -6.08 -11.13 -1.89
C THR A 298 -5.56 -10.81 -3.29
N LYS A 299 -6.31 -11.17 -4.33
CA LYS A 299 -5.94 -10.81 -5.72
C LYS A 299 -6.00 -9.29 -5.93
N ARG A 300 -6.94 -8.64 -5.25
CA ARG A 300 -7.28 -7.23 -5.35
C ARG A 300 -7.71 -6.71 -3.98
N PHE A 301 -7.42 -5.44 -3.68
CA PHE A 301 -7.98 -4.78 -2.50
C PHE A 301 -9.51 -4.81 -2.51
N GLY A 302 -10.11 -4.90 -1.33
CA GLY A 302 -11.56 -5.00 -1.17
C GLY A 302 -12.19 -6.33 -1.62
N ILE A 303 -11.39 -7.34 -1.99
CA ILE A 303 -11.88 -8.71 -2.28
C ILE A 303 -11.22 -9.68 -1.29
N PRO A 304 -11.91 -10.13 -0.23
CA PRO A 304 -11.33 -11.06 0.73
C PRO A 304 -10.99 -12.42 0.09
N LEU A 305 -10.09 -13.18 0.71
CA LEU A 305 -9.66 -14.50 0.22
C LEU A 305 -10.84 -15.47 0.01
N SER A 306 -11.92 -15.33 0.77
CA SER A 306 -13.15 -16.13 0.64
C SER A 306 -13.99 -15.77 -0.59
N MET A 307 -13.82 -14.58 -1.18
CA MET A 307 -14.64 -14.06 -2.27
C MET A 307 -13.86 -13.85 -3.57
N GLN A 308 -12.78 -14.62 -3.79
CA GLN A 308 -11.94 -14.50 -4.99
C GLN A 308 -12.62 -14.88 -6.31
N HIS A 309 -13.87 -15.35 -6.27
CA HIS A 309 -14.71 -15.52 -7.46
C HIS A 309 -15.22 -14.17 -7.99
N LEU A 310 -15.17 -13.10 -7.19
CA LEU A 310 -15.46 -11.75 -7.62
C LEU A 310 -14.26 -11.15 -8.37
N ASN A 311 -14.54 -10.45 -9.47
CA ASN A 311 -13.50 -9.76 -10.25
C ASN A 311 -13.29 -8.31 -9.81
N VAL A 312 -14.30 -7.72 -9.15
CA VAL A 312 -14.30 -6.34 -8.67
C VAL A 312 -14.83 -6.32 -7.23
N PRO A 313 -14.40 -5.35 -6.40
CA PRO A 313 -14.87 -5.25 -5.03
C PRO A 313 -16.38 -5.04 -4.95
N ALA A 314 -16.97 -5.63 -3.92
CA ALA A 314 -18.35 -5.40 -3.49
C ALA A 314 -18.29 -4.84 -2.06
N VAL A 315 -17.96 -3.55 -1.98
CA VAL A 315 -17.70 -2.86 -0.71
C VAL A 315 -18.80 -1.84 -0.42
N THR A 316 -19.17 -1.75 0.85
CA THR A 316 -19.99 -0.66 1.39
C THR A 316 -19.20 0.65 1.41
N GLN A 317 -19.88 1.77 1.64
CA GLN A 317 -19.22 3.07 1.78
C GLN A 317 -18.17 3.08 2.90
N LYS A 318 -18.49 2.47 4.05
CA LYS A 318 -17.58 2.38 5.19
C LYS A 318 -16.35 1.52 4.87
N GLU A 319 -16.55 0.37 4.24
CA GLU A 319 -15.44 -0.49 3.82
C GLU A 319 -14.58 0.18 2.76
N PHE A 320 -15.19 0.89 1.80
CA PHE A 320 -14.45 1.65 0.80
C PHE A 320 -13.58 2.72 1.47
N TYR A 321 -14.14 3.47 2.42
CA TYR A 321 -13.40 4.47 3.20
C TYR A 321 -12.21 3.87 3.96
N ASN A 322 -12.39 2.69 4.56
CA ASN A 322 -11.35 2.03 5.35
C ASN A 322 -10.29 1.27 4.52
N THR A 323 -10.56 0.98 3.25
CA THR A 323 -9.71 0.06 2.44
C THR A 323 -9.04 0.74 1.25
N CYS A 324 -9.67 1.75 0.65
CA CYS A 324 -9.33 2.19 -0.71
C CYS A 324 -8.41 3.41 -0.79
N GLU A 325 -7.57 3.65 0.21
CA GLU A 325 -6.40 4.53 0.02
C GLU A 325 -5.22 3.80 -0.68
N GLU A 326 -5.29 2.47 -0.84
CA GLU A 326 -4.26 1.68 -1.53
C GLU A 326 -4.74 1.03 -2.83
N LYS A 327 -4.11 1.38 -3.95
CA LYS A 327 -4.51 1.00 -5.32
C LYS A 327 -3.75 -0.21 -5.90
N ASN A 328 -3.69 -1.42 -5.32
CA ASN A 328 -2.74 -2.42 -5.87
C ASN A 328 -3.24 -3.88 -6.06
N SER A 329 -2.50 -4.71 -6.80
CA SER A 329 -2.86 -6.12 -7.09
C SER A 329 -1.68 -7.06 -6.81
N TYR A 330 -1.95 -8.30 -6.38
CA TYR A 330 -0.91 -9.30 -6.01
C TYR A 330 -0.99 -10.55 -6.90
N LEU A 331 0.16 -11.14 -7.28
CA LEU A 331 0.27 -12.43 -7.97
C LEU A 331 1.14 -13.42 -7.17
N ARG A 332 0.87 -14.72 -7.34
CA ARG A 332 1.58 -15.79 -6.62
C ARG A 332 2.01 -16.96 -7.49
N LEU A 333 3.21 -17.47 -7.19
CA LEU A 333 3.79 -18.67 -7.79
C LEU A 333 4.10 -19.73 -6.73
N HIS A 334 3.99 -20.99 -7.12
CA HIS A 334 4.20 -22.17 -6.28
C HIS A 334 5.20 -23.13 -6.85
#